data_AF-A0A0J8VFI6-F1
#
_entry.id   AF-A0A0J8VFI6-F1
#
_cell.length_a   1.000
_cell.length_b   1.000
_cell.length_c   1.000
_cell.angle_alpha   90.00
_cell.angle_beta   90.00
_cell.angle_gamma   90.00
#
_symmetry.space_group_name_H-M   'P 1'
#
loop_
_entity.id
_entity.type
_entity.pdbx_description
1 polymer ?
#
loop_
_entity_poly.entity_id
_entity_poly.type
_entity_poly.pdbx_seq_one_letter_code
_entity_poly.pdbx_strand_id
1 'polypeptide(L)'
;MSILALTVNVWVIALTVAPVSMVALVYGMKKKISWLSVGAVIGLLLSVLLLILSQYTDYKKFEQCLMRGEGYSPFSGLCVKSGQRD
;
A
#
# COMPACT_ATOMS: atom_id res chain seq x y z
N MET A 1 10.35 16.06 6.89
CA MET A 1 9.78 15.99 5.51
C MET A 1 9.99 14.63 4.84
N SER A 2 10.93 13.78 5.29
CA SER A 2 11.27 12.53 4.58
C SER A 2 10.35 11.34 4.83
N ILE A 3 9.62 11.28 5.96
CA ILE A 3 8.82 10.08 6.33
C ILE A 3 7.47 10.04 5.59
N LEU A 4 6.82 11.19 5.41
CA LEU A 4 5.55 11.33 4.66
C LEU A 4 5.70 10.98 3.18
N ALA A 5 6.83 11.37 2.55
CA ALA A 5 7.13 11.00 1.18
C ALA A 5 7.34 9.50 1.02
N LEU A 6 7.98 8.83 1.98
CA LEU A 6 8.16 7.38 1.97
C LEU A 6 6.84 6.62 2.10
N THR A 7 5.92 7.04 2.98
CA THR A 7 4.62 6.36 3.14
C THR A 7 3.69 6.53 1.93
N VAL A 8 3.66 7.72 1.32
CA VAL A 8 2.90 7.95 0.07
C VAL A 8 3.50 7.13 -1.07
N ASN A 9 4.83 7.03 -1.14
CA ASN A 9 5.51 6.23 -2.15
C ASN A 9 5.22 4.73 -2.01
N VAL A 10 5.14 4.17 -0.80
CA VAL A 10 4.89 2.73 -0.62
C VAL A 10 3.50 2.32 -1.12
N TRP A 11 2.47 3.11 -0.84
CA TRP A 11 1.11 2.85 -1.35
C TRP A 11 1.04 2.90 -2.87
N VAL A 12 1.65 3.92 -3.48
CA VAL A 12 1.68 4.08 -4.95
C VAL A 12 2.48 2.95 -5.60
N ILE A 13 3.63 2.57 -5.04
CA ILE A 13 4.45 1.45 -5.52
C ILE A 13 3.64 0.15 -5.42
N ALA A 14 3.02 -0.14 -4.28
CA ALA A 14 2.29 -1.39 -4.11
C ALA A 14 1.06 -1.49 -5.04
N LEU A 15 0.34 -0.39 -5.26
CA LEU A 15 -0.79 -0.33 -6.19
C LEU A 15 -0.38 -0.43 -7.67
N THR A 16 0.82 0.01 -8.04
CA THR A 16 1.32 -0.06 -9.43
C THR A 16 1.99 -1.39 -9.75
N VAL A 17 2.61 -2.04 -8.76
CA VAL A 17 3.25 -3.35 -8.95
C VAL A 17 2.22 -4.42 -9.31
N ALA A 18 1.03 -4.42 -8.71
CA ALA A 18 -0.01 -5.41 -8.99
C ALA A 18 -0.42 -5.48 -10.49
N PRO A 19 -0.85 -4.39 -11.15
CA PRO A 19 -1.21 -4.44 -12.58
C PRO A 19 0.01 -4.75 -13.47
N VAL A 20 1.20 -4.24 -13.14
CA VAL A 20 2.43 -4.52 -13.91
C VAL A 20 2.79 -6.00 -13.84
N SER A 21 2.74 -6.60 -12.64
CA SER A 21 2.97 -8.03 -12.46
C SER A 21 1.90 -8.87 -13.16
N MET A 22 0.64 -8.43 -13.19
CA MET A 22 -0.40 -9.14 -13.93
C MET A 22 -0.12 -9.16 -15.44
N VAL A 23 0.31 -8.03 -16.01
CA VAL A 23 0.72 -7.94 -17.42
C VAL A 23 1.94 -8.83 -17.69
N ALA A 24 2.94 -8.81 -16.81
CA ALA A 24 4.13 -9.64 -16.92
C ALA A 24 3.79 -11.14 -16.84
N LEU A 25 2.86 -11.53 -15.98
CA LEU A 25 2.38 -12.91 -15.85
C LEU A 25 1.69 -13.37 -17.14
N VAL A 26 0.74 -12.59 -17.66
CA VAL A 26 0.02 -12.91 -18.90
C VAL A 26 0.99 -13.00 -20.08
N TYR A 27 1.96 -12.09 -20.16
CA TYR A 27 2.99 -12.11 -21.21
C TYR A 27 3.91 -13.33 -21.07
N GLY A 28 4.35 -13.65 -19.86
CA GLY A 28 5.19 -14.81 -19.56
C GLY A 28 4.51 -16.13 -19.90
N MET A 29 3.22 -16.26 -19.59
CA MET A 29 2.39 -17.40 -19.96
C MET A 29 2.25 -17.52 -21.48
N LYS A 30 1.96 -16.41 -22.19
CA LYS A 30 1.86 -16.42 -23.67
C LYS A 30 3.17 -16.82 -24.35
N LYS A 31 4.32 -16.38 -23.84
CA LYS A 31 5.64 -16.69 -24.39
C LYS A 31 6.25 -17.99 -23.84
N LYS A 32 5.56 -18.70 -22.94
CA LYS A 32 6.06 -19.87 -22.20
C LYS A 32 7.38 -19.62 -21.47
N ILE A 33 7.62 -18.39 -21.03
CA ILE A 33 8.83 -18.00 -20.28
C ILE A 33 8.53 -18.20 -18.79
N SER A 34 8.92 -19.37 -18.27
CA SER A 34 8.63 -19.78 -16.89
C SER A 34 9.21 -18.82 -15.85
N TRP A 35 10.46 -18.36 -16.05
CA TRP A 35 11.12 -17.46 -15.08
C TRP A 35 10.43 -16.10 -14.94
N LEU A 36 9.89 -15.56 -16.03
CA LEU A 36 9.12 -14.31 -16.01
C LEU A 36 7.81 -14.47 -15.22
N SER A 37 7.16 -15.62 -15.36
CA SER A 37 5.93 -15.94 -14.64
C SER A 37 6.19 -16.11 -13.14
N VAL A 38 7.28 -16.79 -12.77
CA VAL A 38 7.71 -16.92 -11.36
C VAL A 38 8.04 -15.55 -10.77
N GLY A 39 8.79 -14.71 -11.49
CA GLY A 39 9.11 -13.35 -11.05
C GLY A 39 7.85 -12.49 -10.88
N ALA A 40 6.87 -12.60 -11.78
CA ALA A 40 5.61 -11.89 -11.67
C ALA A 40 4.79 -12.30 -10.43
N VAL A 41 4.73 -13.60 -10.12
CA VAL A 41 4.05 -14.11 -8.91
C VAL A 41 4.75 -13.61 -7.65
N ILE A 42 6.08 -13.64 -7.60
CA ILE A 42 6.85 -13.11 -6.45
C ILE A 42 6.56 -11.61 -6.29
N GLY A 43 6.53 -10.84 -7.39
CA GLY A 43 6.16 -9.42 -7.36
C GLY A 43 4.77 -9.17 -6.80
N LEU A 44 3.78 -9.99 -7.19
CA LEU A 44 2.43 -9.92 -6.63
C LEU A 44 2.42 -10.19 -5.13
N LEU A 45 3.07 -11.27 -4.68
CA LEU A 45 3.13 -11.60 -3.25
C LEU A 45 3.79 -10.48 -2.43
N LEU A 46 4.87 -9.88 -2.94
CA LEU A 46 5.53 -8.75 -2.30
C LEU A 46 4.62 -7.51 -2.24
N SER A 47 3.88 -7.21 -3.31
CA SER A 47 2.93 -6.09 -3.29
C SER A 47 1.83 -6.29 -2.24
N VAL A 48 1.28 -7.50 -2.14
CA VAL A 48 0.26 -7.83 -1.15
C VAL A 48 0.82 -7.70 0.27
N LEU A 49 2.03 -8.20 0.51
CA LEU A 49 2.67 -8.06 1.82
C LEU A 49 2.88 -6.58 2.22
N LEU A 50 3.34 -5.76 1.28
CA LEU A 50 3.52 -4.31 1.52
C LEU A 50 2.19 -3.61 1.80
N LEU A 51 1.12 -3.96 1.08
CA LEU A 51 -0.22 -3.43 1.34
C LEU A 51 -0.72 -3.78 2.74
N ILE A 52 -0.54 -5.04 3.17
CA ILE A 52 -0.93 -5.49 4.52
C ILE A 52 -0.18 -4.71 5.59
N LEU A 53 1.14 -4.56 5.46
CA LEU A 53 1.95 -3.83 6.43
C LEU A 53 1.56 -2.34 6.50
N SER A 54 1.31 -1.73 5.34
CA SER A 54 0.87 -0.33 5.28
C SER A 54 -0.50 -0.17 5.93
N GLN A 55 -1.45 -1.04 5.60
CA GLN A 55 -2.80 -1.00 6.15
C GLN A 55 -2.80 -1.26 7.67
N TYR A 56 -1.96 -2.17 8.15
CA TYR A 56 -1.79 -2.41 9.60
C TYR A 56 -1.28 -1.16 10.32
N THR A 57 -0.30 -0.47 9.73
CA THR A 57 0.26 0.76 10.29
C THR A 57 -0.77 1.89 10.33
N ASP A 58 -1.55 2.05 9.25
CA ASP A 58 -2.66 3.00 9.20
C ASP A 58 -3.75 2.67 10.21
N TYR A 59 -4.11 1.39 10.36
CA TYR A 59 -5.08 0.94 11.37
C TYR A 59 -4.61 1.23 12.79
N LYS A 60 -3.33 1.03 13.09
CA LYS A 60 -2.77 1.36 14.41
C LYS A 60 -2.81 2.86 14.70
N LYS A 61 -2.57 3.71 13.71
CA LYS A 61 -2.70 5.16 13.87
C LYS A 61 -4.16 5.57 14.05
N PHE A 62 -5.06 4.97 13.28
CA PHE A 62 -6.50 5.16 13.43
C PHE A 62 -6.98 4.82 14.85
N GLU A 63 -6.59 3.66 15.38
CA GLU A 63 -6.87 3.24 16.76
C GLU A 63 -6.35 4.27 17.78
N GLN A 64 -5.13 4.77 17.60
CA GLN A 64 -4.54 5.79 18.48
C GLN A 64 -5.29 7.13 18.43
N CYS A 65 -5.73 7.60 17.26
CA CYS A 65 -6.51 8.84 17.14
C CYS A 65 -7.89 8.67 17.79
N LEU A 66 -8.56 7.53 17.57
CA LEU A 66 -9.85 7.21 18.18
C LEU A 66 -9.77 7.19 19.71
N MET A 67 -8.73 6.58 20.27
CA MET A 67 -8.52 6.55 21.73
C MET A 67 -8.30 7.95 22.33
N ARG A 68 -7.94 8.95 21.51
CA ARG A 68 -7.82 10.37 21.90
C ARG A 68 -9.09 11.18 21.64
N GLY A 69 -10.15 10.57 21.10
CA GLY A 69 -11.37 11.27 20.68
C GLY A 69 -11.20 12.14 19.43
N GLU A 70 -10.12 11.94 18.67
CA GLU A 70 -9.82 12.64 17.43
C GLU A 70 -10.30 11.81 16.23
N GLY A 71 -10.75 12.48 15.18
CA GLY A 71 -10.94 11.87 13.86
C GLY A 71 -9.59 11.47 13.25
N TYR A 72 -9.63 10.66 12.19
CA TYR A 72 -8.43 10.21 11.51
C TYR A 72 -8.60 10.42 10.01
N SER A 73 -7.59 11.04 9.38
CA SER A 73 -7.56 11.21 7.94
C SER A 73 -6.76 10.06 7.30
N PRO A 74 -7.41 9.19 6.51
CA PRO A 74 -6.73 8.08 5.85
C PRO A 74 -5.67 8.58 4.87
N PHE A 75 -4.62 7.78 4.65
CA PHE A 75 -3.45 8.06 3.79
C PHE A 75 -2.52 9.19 4.26
N SER A 76 -3.05 10.22 4.92
CA SER A 76 -2.23 11.27 5.54
C SER A 76 -1.68 10.82 6.90
N GLY A 77 -2.35 9.88 7.57
CA GLY A 77 -1.96 9.37 8.88
C GLY A 77 -2.10 10.41 9.99
N LEU A 78 -2.89 11.47 9.75
CA LEU A 78 -3.08 12.59 10.67
C LEU A 78 -4.32 12.37 11.54
N CYS A 79 -4.19 12.64 12.84
CA CYS A 79 -5.34 12.79 13.72
C CYS A 79 -5.93 14.20 13.53
N VAL A 80 -7.23 14.28 13.29
CA VAL A 80 -7.98 15.50 13.09
C VAL A 80 -8.80 15.75 14.35
N LYS A 81 -8.62 16.89 15.01
CA LYS A 81 -9.45 17.22 16.17
C LYS A 81 -10.92 17.31 15.76
N SER A 82 -11.77 16.60 16.49
CA SER A 82 -13.22 16.64 16.35
C SER A 82 -13.73 18.06 16.62
N GLY A 83 -13.84 18.87 15.56
CA GLY A 83 -14.19 20.30 15.64
C GLY A 83 -13.57 21.19 14.56
N GLN A 84 -12.56 20.72 13.83
CA GLN A 84 -11.93 21.49 12.76
C GLN A 84 -12.62 21.19 11.42
N ARG A 85 -13.72 21.92 11.16
CA ARG A 85 -14.25 22.13 9.81
C ARG A 85 -13.38 23.20 9.15
N ASP A 86 -12.66 22.82 8.12
CA ASP A 86 -12.31 23.71 7.00
C ASP A 86 -12.68 22.98 5.72
#